data_AF-A0A151JUE1-F1
#
_entry.id   AF-A0A151JUE1-F1
#
_cell.length_a   1.000
_cell.length_b   1.000
_cell.length_c   1.000
_cell.angle_alpha   90.00
_cell.angle_beta   90.00
_cell.angle_gamma   90.00
#
_symmetry.space_group_name_H-M   'P 1'
#
loop_
_entity.id
_entity.type
_entity.pdbx_description
1 polymer ?
#
loop_
_entity_poly.entity_id
_entity_poly.type
_entity_poly.pdbx_seq_one_letter_code
_entity_poly.pdbx_strand_id
1 'polypeptide(L)'
;MAGIPNGHPYRTERVPYSTFPTNPPTLSEIAEVLQNGMQPLFQQLNVDIASCPRLTTAPYNLAGVGLGGNTTIIEFLHINDNVPWNHKTRDIREILTSSCRDSFIIGSSYASKPHMPRYGHLIMNATYRAPMDLKNESRLIFAERRNEQTTIEKLTDPNKMIATQGNMFVSEALGGVLKMKYGSVACNLMWDDYQEPLLPFYEFIRRQQCTEIHLESDMVAVGTIVNTEPRLWAQEQRYNVNLYNRFAFHCFSDDGVGGQFVSDTTPDTTEYEGYFNVAENILYSYNLQS
;
A
#
# COMPACT_ATOMS: atom_id res chain seq x y z
N MET A 1 35.56 21.53 -2.83
CA MET A 1 35.56 20.04 -2.91
C MET A 1 34.63 19.67 -4.04
N ALA A 2 35.03 18.77 -4.94
CA ALA A 2 34.14 18.35 -6.04
C ALA A 2 32.93 17.61 -5.45
N GLY A 3 31.73 17.91 -5.94
CA GLY A 3 30.54 17.15 -5.57
C GLY A 3 30.71 15.68 -5.95
N ILE A 4 30.28 14.78 -5.07
CA ILE A 4 30.24 13.35 -5.36
C ILE A 4 29.39 13.18 -6.63
N PRO A 5 29.90 12.53 -7.70
CA PRO A 5 29.12 12.32 -8.91
C PRO A 5 27.84 11.54 -8.57
N ASN A 6 26.74 11.81 -9.28
CA ASN A 6 25.36 11.38 -9.02
C ASN A 6 25.17 9.84 -8.91
N GLY A 7 25.74 9.24 -7.88
CA GLY A 7 25.84 7.80 -7.68
C GLY A 7 24.81 7.30 -6.69
N HIS A 8 23.74 6.70 -7.22
CA HIS A 8 22.78 5.80 -6.56
C HIS A 8 22.87 5.70 -5.02
N PRO A 9 22.27 6.65 -4.26
CA PRO A 9 22.01 6.44 -2.85
C PRO A 9 20.84 5.45 -2.74
N TYR A 10 21.13 4.21 -2.35
CA TYR A 10 20.18 3.09 -2.23
C TYR A 10 19.47 2.64 -3.52
N ARG A 11 20.14 1.72 -4.23
CA ARG A 11 19.42 0.52 -4.70
C ARG A 11 19.05 -0.32 -3.46
N THR A 12 18.07 -1.21 -3.65
CA THR A 12 17.74 -2.37 -2.80
C THR A 12 18.81 -2.77 -1.79
N GLU A 13 18.38 -2.97 -0.54
CA GLU A 13 19.19 -3.72 0.44
C GLU A 13 19.48 -5.12 -0.09
N ARG A 14 20.53 -5.77 0.44
CA ARG A 14 21.08 -7.02 -0.12
C ARG A 14 19.99 -8.08 -0.31
N VAL A 15 19.55 -8.26 -1.55
CA VAL A 15 18.75 -9.40 -1.98
C VAL A 15 19.64 -10.66 -2.05
N PRO A 16 19.08 -11.86 -1.81
CA PRO A 16 17.69 -12.13 -1.42
C PRO A 16 17.39 -11.70 0.02
N TYR A 17 16.17 -11.19 0.24
CA TYR A 17 15.63 -10.92 1.58
C TYR A 17 15.42 -12.23 2.35
N SER A 18 15.50 -12.15 3.69
CA SER A 18 15.30 -13.31 4.56
C SER A 18 13.83 -13.49 4.93
N THR A 19 13.32 -14.71 4.74
CA THR A 19 11.96 -15.11 5.10
C THR A 19 11.91 -15.55 6.56
N PHE A 20 10.98 -14.98 7.33
CA PHE A 20 10.73 -15.35 8.72
C PHE A 20 9.28 -15.81 8.88
N PRO A 21 9.00 -16.98 9.48
CA PRO A 21 7.64 -17.42 9.73
C PRO A 21 7.00 -16.58 10.84
N THR A 22 5.71 -16.26 10.69
CA THR A 22 4.94 -15.39 11.61
C THR A 22 4.05 -16.17 12.57
N ASN A 23 3.82 -17.47 12.33
CA ASN A 23 2.92 -18.34 13.12
C ASN A 23 1.57 -17.67 13.45
N PRO A 24 0.77 -17.32 12.43
CA PRO A 24 -0.46 -16.57 12.63
C PRO A 24 -1.52 -17.38 13.40
N PRO A 25 -2.47 -16.71 14.09
CA PRO A 25 -3.69 -17.37 14.56
C PRO A 25 -4.50 -17.93 13.39
N THR A 26 -5.39 -18.88 13.70
CA THR A 26 -6.29 -19.47 12.69
C THR A 26 -7.29 -18.46 12.15
N LEU A 27 -7.82 -18.72 10.96
CA LEU A 27 -8.89 -17.90 10.35
C LEU A 27 -10.12 -17.80 11.26
N SER A 28 -10.43 -18.84 12.05
CA SER A 28 -11.55 -18.84 13.00
C SER A 28 -11.31 -17.90 14.18
N GLU A 29 -10.13 -17.94 14.78
CA GLU A 29 -9.76 -17.01 15.87
C GLU A 29 -9.74 -15.56 15.38
N ILE A 30 -9.26 -15.32 14.16
CA ILE A 30 -9.23 -13.98 13.56
C ILE A 30 -10.65 -13.50 13.24
N ALA A 31 -11.51 -14.34 12.66
CA ALA A 31 -12.90 -13.99 12.39
C ALA A 31 -13.67 -13.66 13.68
N GLU A 32 -13.50 -14.45 14.74
CA GLU A 32 -14.11 -14.19 16.05
C GLU A 32 -13.63 -12.87 16.67
N VAL A 33 -12.32 -12.61 16.67
CA VAL A 33 -11.75 -11.37 17.22
C VAL A 33 -12.19 -10.15 16.41
N LEU A 34 -12.24 -10.24 15.08
CA LEU A 34 -12.69 -9.14 14.23
C LEU A 34 -14.20 -8.88 14.38
N GLN A 35 -15.05 -9.92 14.37
CA GLN A 35 -16.49 -9.77 14.62
C GLN A 35 -16.72 -9.08 15.96
N ASN A 36 -16.15 -9.60 17.05
CA ASN A 36 -16.37 -9.06 18.39
C ASN A 36 -15.78 -7.65 18.57
N GLY A 37 -14.59 -7.40 18.02
CA GLY A 37 -13.88 -6.13 18.16
C GLY A 37 -14.46 -4.99 17.33
N MET A 38 -14.99 -5.30 16.14
CA MET A 38 -15.59 -4.29 15.24
C MET A 38 -17.11 -4.12 15.46
N GLN A 39 -17.79 -5.04 16.14
CA GLN A 39 -19.25 -4.96 16.38
C GLN A 39 -19.75 -3.61 16.93
N PRO A 40 -19.07 -2.91 17.87
CA PRO A 40 -19.54 -1.60 18.36
C PRO A 40 -19.25 -0.43 17.42
N LEU A 41 -18.52 -0.66 16.31
CA LEU A 41 -18.11 0.37 15.35
C LEU A 41 -19.04 0.49 14.15
N PHE A 42 -19.86 -0.53 13.88
CA PHE A 42 -20.74 -0.61 12.71
C PHE A 42 -22.18 -0.93 13.11
N GLN A 43 -23.16 -0.31 12.43
CA GLN A 43 -24.58 -0.63 12.63
C GLN A 43 -24.90 -2.09 12.23
N GLN A 44 -24.23 -2.59 11.19
CA GLN A 44 -24.30 -3.97 10.72
C GLN A 44 -22.88 -4.46 10.42
N LEU A 45 -22.53 -5.63 10.92
CA LEU A 45 -21.23 -6.26 10.72
C LEU A 45 -21.40 -7.77 10.59
N ASN A 46 -20.72 -8.34 9.61
CA ASN A 46 -20.61 -9.78 9.44
C ASN A 46 -19.19 -10.14 8.98
N VAL A 47 -18.51 -11.00 9.74
CA VAL A 47 -17.14 -11.48 9.45
C VAL A 47 -17.19 -13.00 9.31
N ASP A 48 -17.07 -13.47 8.08
CA ASP A 48 -17.15 -14.89 7.72
C ASP A 48 -15.84 -15.40 7.10
N ILE A 49 -15.59 -16.71 7.26
CA ILE A 49 -14.57 -17.42 6.48
C ILE A 49 -15.18 -17.83 5.14
N ALA A 50 -14.84 -17.10 4.08
CA ALA A 50 -15.36 -17.31 2.73
C ALA A 50 -14.27 -17.70 1.72
N SER A 51 -14.67 -18.26 0.58
CA SER A 51 -13.77 -18.39 -0.57
C SER A 51 -13.47 -17.01 -1.14
N CYS A 52 -12.19 -16.73 -1.44
CA CYS A 52 -11.79 -15.47 -2.06
C CYS A 52 -12.47 -15.33 -3.45
N PRO A 53 -13.15 -14.20 -3.74
CA PRO A 53 -13.76 -13.96 -5.04
C PRO A 53 -12.69 -13.77 -6.11
N ARG A 54 -13.09 -13.83 -7.39
CA ARG A 54 -12.17 -13.56 -8.50
C ARG A 54 -11.79 -12.07 -8.52
N LEU A 55 -10.57 -11.76 -8.10
CA LEU A 55 -10.08 -10.38 -8.03
C LEU A 55 -9.69 -9.77 -9.40
N THR A 56 -9.60 -10.59 -10.47
CA THR A 56 -9.37 -10.10 -11.83
C THR A 56 -10.61 -9.53 -12.53
N THR A 57 -11.79 -9.61 -11.90
CA THR A 57 -13.04 -9.06 -12.44
C THR A 57 -13.49 -7.82 -11.67
N ALA A 58 -14.40 -7.06 -12.26
CA ALA A 58 -15.03 -5.92 -11.60
C ALA A 58 -15.70 -6.34 -10.27
N PRO A 59 -15.72 -5.47 -9.24
CA PRO A 59 -15.15 -4.12 -9.25
C PRO A 59 -13.62 -4.08 -9.01
N TYR A 60 -13.02 -5.19 -8.56
CA TYR A 60 -11.62 -5.21 -8.10
C TYR A 60 -10.58 -4.89 -9.18
N ASN A 61 -10.76 -5.44 -10.39
CA ASN A 61 -9.92 -5.13 -11.55
C ASN A 61 -8.39 -5.24 -11.25
N LEU A 62 -7.99 -6.27 -10.50
CA LEU A 62 -6.61 -6.55 -10.08
C LEU A 62 -5.91 -7.55 -11.01
N ALA A 63 -4.59 -7.69 -10.87
CA ALA A 63 -3.76 -8.53 -11.74
C ALA A 63 -3.88 -10.03 -11.45
N GLY A 64 -4.03 -10.40 -10.18
CA GLY A 64 -4.12 -11.78 -9.71
C GLY A 64 -5.54 -12.23 -9.37
N VAL A 65 -5.74 -13.53 -9.28
CA VAL A 65 -7.07 -14.16 -9.17
C VAL A 65 -7.65 -14.17 -7.76
N GLY A 66 -6.83 -14.07 -6.72
CA GLY A 66 -7.22 -14.16 -5.31
C GLY A 66 -6.03 -14.01 -4.36
N LEU A 67 -6.30 -14.01 -3.05
CA LEU A 67 -5.33 -13.72 -1.98
C LEU A 67 -4.67 -14.97 -1.35
N GLY A 68 -4.96 -16.17 -1.87
CA GLY A 68 -4.42 -17.44 -1.37
C GLY A 68 -3.01 -17.75 -1.87
N GLY A 69 -2.28 -18.60 -1.15
CA GLY A 69 -0.91 -19.02 -1.43
C GLY A 69 -0.22 -19.61 -0.18
N ASN A 70 1.09 -19.85 -0.28
CA ASN A 70 2.03 -19.69 0.85
C ASN A 70 2.08 -18.20 1.26
N THR A 71 2.37 -17.84 2.52
CA THR A 71 2.10 -16.55 3.25
C THR A 71 2.98 -15.26 3.39
N THR A 72 3.93 -14.83 2.53
CA THR A 72 5.00 -13.83 2.87
C THR A 72 4.87 -12.26 2.72
N ILE A 73 4.53 -11.47 3.77
CA ILE A 73 4.53 -9.96 3.78
C ILE A 73 5.88 -9.35 3.37
N ILE A 74 5.88 -8.21 2.67
CA ILE A 74 7.06 -7.34 2.50
C ILE A 74 6.83 -5.98 3.18
N GLU A 75 7.63 -5.64 4.20
CA GLU A 75 7.59 -4.34 4.91
C GLU A 75 8.91 -3.57 4.72
N PHE A 76 8.84 -2.30 4.31
CA PHE A 76 9.99 -1.40 4.22
C PHE A 76 9.62 0.00 4.71
N LEU A 77 9.93 0.23 6.00
CA LEU A 77 9.64 1.47 6.70
C LEU A 77 10.86 2.38 6.81
N HIS A 78 10.63 3.69 6.73
CA HIS A 78 11.66 4.67 7.02
C HIS A 78 11.92 4.77 8.52
N ILE A 79 13.02 4.18 8.98
CA ILE A 79 13.62 4.46 10.29
C ILE A 79 14.58 5.65 10.14
N ASN A 80 14.76 6.43 11.22
CA ASN A 80 15.48 7.70 11.23
C ASN A 80 16.94 7.58 10.75
N ASP A 81 17.19 7.89 9.47
CA ASP A 81 18.54 8.00 8.90
C ASP A 81 18.77 9.38 8.26
N ASN A 82 20.05 9.72 8.09
CA ASN A 82 20.51 11.00 7.53
C ASN A 82 20.40 11.10 5.99
N VAL A 83 19.63 10.22 5.33
CA VAL A 83 19.47 10.17 3.87
C VAL A 83 18.06 10.61 3.50
N PRO A 84 17.87 11.55 2.54
CA PRO A 84 16.55 11.94 2.04
C PRO A 84 15.69 10.74 1.66
N TRP A 85 14.45 10.71 2.15
CA TRP A 85 13.55 9.57 2.02
C TRP A 85 13.26 9.23 0.56
N ASN A 86 13.17 10.22 -0.33
CA ASN A 86 12.94 10.04 -1.77
C ASN A 86 14.07 9.29 -2.50
N HIS A 87 15.29 9.28 -1.94
CA HIS A 87 16.40 8.49 -2.48
C HIS A 87 16.36 7.03 -2.01
N LYS A 88 15.83 6.74 -0.82
CA LYS A 88 15.66 5.37 -0.34
C LYS A 88 14.54 4.70 -1.12
N THR A 89 14.90 3.91 -2.13
CA THR A 89 13.92 3.17 -2.93
C THR A 89 14.22 1.68 -2.97
N ARG A 90 13.22 0.89 -3.32
CA ARG A 90 13.29 -0.56 -3.53
C ARG A 90 12.70 -0.89 -4.88
N ASP A 91 13.43 -1.68 -5.67
CA ASP A 91 12.90 -2.30 -6.89
C ASP A 91 12.13 -3.55 -6.48
N ILE A 92 10.80 -3.47 -6.56
CA ILE A 92 9.92 -4.58 -6.18
C ILE A 92 10.05 -5.75 -7.15
N ARG A 93 10.36 -5.51 -8.43
CA ARG A 93 10.68 -6.61 -9.36
C ARG A 93 11.92 -7.35 -8.88
N GLU A 94 12.97 -6.65 -8.46
CA GLU A 94 14.19 -7.30 -7.96
C GLU A 94 13.85 -8.23 -6.79
N ILE A 95 13.12 -7.73 -5.78
CA ILE A 95 12.67 -8.53 -4.62
C ILE A 95 11.85 -9.75 -5.05
N LEU A 96 10.85 -9.57 -5.94
CA LEU A 96 10.04 -10.67 -6.44
C LEU A 96 10.90 -11.73 -7.14
N THR A 97 11.81 -11.32 -8.03
CA THR A 97 12.67 -12.23 -8.79
C THR A 97 13.75 -12.92 -7.94
N SER A 98 14.18 -12.31 -6.83
CA SER A 98 15.22 -12.87 -5.94
C SER A 98 14.68 -13.70 -4.78
N SER A 99 13.48 -13.38 -4.30
CA SER A 99 12.99 -13.80 -2.98
C SER A 99 11.58 -14.35 -2.95
N CYS A 100 10.84 -14.26 -4.06
CA CYS A 100 9.49 -14.81 -4.19
C CYS A 100 9.43 -15.90 -5.26
N ARG A 101 8.35 -16.68 -5.24
CA ARG A 101 7.99 -17.64 -6.31
C ARG A 101 6.94 -17.00 -7.21
N ASP A 102 6.11 -17.80 -7.86
CA ASP A 102 4.86 -17.31 -8.45
C ASP A 102 4.05 -16.55 -7.40
N SER A 103 3.60 -15.35 -7.75
CA SER A 103 3.17 -14.34 -6.77
C SER A 103 2.30 -13.26 -7.39
N PHE A 104 1.25 -12.83 -6.69
CA PHE A 104 0.42 -11.68 -7.00
C PHE A 104 0.56 -10.64 -5.90
N ILE A 105 1.25 -9.53 -6.17
CA ILE A 105 1.52 -8.49 -5.18
C ILE A 105 0.50 -7.34 -5.25
N ILE A 106 -0.01 -6.93 -4.09
CA ILE A 106 -0.81 -5.73 -3.88
C ILE A 106 -0.28 -4.92 -2.69
N GLY A 107 -0.78 -3.69 -2.52
CA GLY A 107 -0.51 -2.89 -1.31
C GLY A 107 -0.19 -1.44 -1.61
N SER A 108 0.34 -0.75 -0.61
CA SER A 108 0.48 0.70 -0.58
C SER A 108 1.94 1.13 -0.47
N SER A 109 2.35 2.04 -1.35
CA SER A 109 3.67 2.68 -1.25
C SER A 109 3.67 4.07 -1.88
N TYR A 110 4.76 4.82 -1.70
CA TYR A 110 4.97 6.10 -2.35
C TYR A 110 5.94 5.95 -3.53
N ALA A 111 5.64 6.64 -4.63
CA ALA A 111 6.53 6.83 -5.77
C ALA A 111 7.31 8.14 -5.62
N SER A 112 8.60 8.13 -5.97
CA SER A 112 9.47 9.30 -5.96
C SER A 112 10.28 9.45 -7.26
N LYS A 113 10.50 10.71 -7.66
CA LYS A 113 11.53 11.03 -8.65
C LYS A 113 12.93 10.80 -8.02
N PRO A 114 13.96 10.48 -8.82
CA PRO A 114 13.97 10.38 -10.28
C PRO A 114 13.56 9.01 -10.84
N HIS A 115 13.34 8.00 -10.00
CA HIS A 115 13.13 6.62 -10.45
C HIS A 115 11.72 6.40 -11.05
N MET A 116 10.71 7.04 -10.45
CA MET A 116 9.33 7.08 -10.94
C MET A 116 9.07 8.36 -11.75
N PRO A 117 8.11 8.35 -12.70
CA PRO A 117 7.86 9.51 -13.58
C PRO A 117 7.33 10.73 -12.83
N ARG A 118 6.58 10.52 -11.75
CA ARG A 118 5.99 11.52 -10.86
C ARG A 118 6.21 11.12 -9.40
N TYR A 119 6.04 12.09 -8.52
CA TYR A 119 5.71 11.79 -7.13
C TYR A 119 4.23 11.38 -7.05
N GLY A 120 3.87 10.50 -6.11
CA GLY A 120 2.48 10.07 -5.94
C GLY A 120 2.30 8.85 -5.03
N HIS A 121 1.06 8.48 -4.80
CA HIS A 121 0.69 7.22 -4.13
C HIS A 121 0.75 6.09 -5.16
N LEU A 122 1.71 5.18 -4.97
CA LEU A 122 1.79 3.92 -5.70
C LEU A 122 0.81 2.93 -5.08
N ILE A 123 -0.10 2.44 -5.91
CA ILE A 123 -1.02 1.35 -5.62
C ILE A 123 -0.46 0.12 -6.31
N MET A 124 0.21 -0.73 -5.52
CA MET A 124 0.87 -1.90 -6.04
C MET A 124 -0.20 -2.90 -6.51
N ASN A 125 -0.04 -3.41 -7.73
CA ASN A 125 -0.89 -4.43 -8.33
C ASN A 125 -0.11 -5.10 -9.45
N ALA A 126 0.53 -6.24 -9.20
CA ALA A 126 1.31 -6.96 -10.23
C ALA A 126 1.30 -8.47 -10.01
N THR A 127 1.58 -9.24 -11.05
CA THR A 127 1.89 -10.66 -10.92
C THR A 127 3.30 -10.95 -11.40
N TYR A 128 3.99 -11.85 -10.71
CA TYR A 128 5.24 -12.47 -11.14
C TYR A 128 5.02 -13.98 -11.22
N ARG A 129 5.50 -14.62 -12.29
CA ARG A 129 5.69 -16.06 -12.37
C ARG A 129 7.14 -16.35 -12.74
N ALA A 130 7.74 -17.27 -12.01
CA ALA A 130 9.15 -17.56 -12.17
C ALA A 130 9.43 -18.23 -13.54
N PRO A 131 10.55 -17.91 -14.22
CA PRO A 131 11.61 -17.03 -13.76
C PRO A 131 11.49 -15.56 -14.20
N MET A 132 10.65 -15.20 -15.18
CA MET A 132 10.64 -13.84 -15.78
C MET A 132 9.27 -13.32 -16.28
N ASP A 133 8.14 -14.00 -16.05
CA ASP A 133 6.82 -13.48 -16.45
C ASP A 133 6.32 -12.49 -15.40
N LEU A 134 6.68 -11.21 -15.55
CA LEU A 134 6.19 -10.13 -14.69
C LEU A 134 5.21 -9.22 -15.45
N LYS A 135 4.03 -9.06 -14.86
CA LYS A 135 2.96 -8.19 -15.36
C LYS A 135 2.68 -7.08 -14.33
N ASN A 136 3.02 -5.85 -14.66
CA ASN A 136 2.65 -4.68 -13.86
C ASN A 136 1.26 -4.16 -14.28
N GLU A 137 0.37 -3.97 -13.31
CA GLU A 137 -0.97 -3.38 -13.45
C GLU A 137 -1.19 -2.33 -12.34
N SER A 138 -0.10 -1.80 -11.77
CA SER A 138 -0.12 -0.84 -10.67
C SER A 138 -0.71 0.49 -11.12
N ARG A 139 -1.18 1.28 -10.15
CA ARG A 139 -1.68 2.63 -10.40
C ARG A 139 -0.82 3.63 -9.63
N LEU A 140 -0.63 4.82 -10.20
CA LEU A 140 0.06 5.93 -9.57
C LEU A 140 -0.92 7.11 -9.50
N ILE A 141 -1.26 7.52 -8.28
CA ILE A 141 -2.22 8.61 -8.04
C ILE A 141 -1.51 9.85 -7.50
N PHE A 142 -1.80 11.00 -8.09
CA PHE A 142 -1.30 12.30 -7.67
C PHE A 142 -2.26 13.42 -8.02
N ALA A 143 -2.14 14.56 -7.35
CA ALA A 143 -2.70 15.83 -7.79
C ALA A 143 -1.68 16.56 -8.69
N GLU A 144 -2.12 17.02 -9.85
CA GLU A 144 -1.30 17.83 -10.75
C GLU A 144 -1.12 19.26 -10.19
N ARG A 145 0.12 19.72 -9.98
CA ARG A 145 0.38 21.07 -9.41
C ARG A 145 -0.14 22.24 -10.26
N ARG A 146 -0.44 22.02 -11.54
CA ARG A 146 -0.81 23.08 -12.49
C ARG A 146 -2.28 23.51 -12.43
N ASN A 147 -3.15 22.64 -11.93
CA ASN A 147 -4.62 22.76 -11.98
C ASN A 147 -5.33 22.07 -10.79
N GLU A 148 -4.57 21.44 -9.88
CA GLU A 148 -5.05 20.74 -8.69
C GLU A 148 -5.95 19.51 -8.97
N GLN A 149 -5.96 19.03 -10.22
CA GLN A 149 -6.74 17.86 -10.60
C GLN A 149 -6.04 16.55 -10.21
N THR A 150 -6.79 15.63 -9.61
CA THR A 150 -6.35 14.25 -9.38
C THR A 150 -6.18 13.53 -10.72
N THR A 151 -5.09 12.79 -10.86
CA THR A 151 -4.80 11.93 -12.02
C THR A 151 -4.39 10.54 -11.52
N ILE A 152 -4.90 9.51 -12.20
CA ILE A 152 -4.48 8.11 -12.01
C ILE A 152 -3.77 7.64 -13.28
N GLU A 153 -2.47 7.38 -13.17
CA GLU A 153 -1.66 6.78 -14.24
C GLU A 153 -1.57 5.26 -14.04
N LYS A 154 -1.89 4.48 -15.07
CA LYS A 154 -1.71 3.02 -15.05
C LYS A 154 -0.29 2.65 -15.47
N LEU A 155 0.42 1.93 -14.60
CA LEU A 155 1.80 1.52 -14.80
C LEU A 155 1.86 0.10 -15.35
N THR A 156 2.29 -0.05 -16.60
CA THR A 156 2.44 -1.35 -17.28
C THR A 156 3.89 -1.80 -17.44
N ASP A 157 4.86 -0.89 -17.34
CA ASP A 157 6.29 -1.20 -17.38
C ASP A 157 6.75 -1.88 -16.06
N PRO A 158 7.31 -3.10 -16.09
CA PRO A 158 7.92 -3.75 -14.91
C PRO A 158 9.04 -2.94 -14.25
N ASN A 159 9.72 -2.05 -14.97
CA ASN A 159 10.74 -1.16 -14.40
C ASN A 159 10.14 0.02 -13.62
N LYS A 160 8.81 0.19 -13.63
CA LYS A 160 8.04 1.17 -12.83
C LYS A 160 7.36 0.53 -11.63
N MET A 161 8.09 -0.37 -10.98
CA MET A 161 7.75 -0.96 -9.68
C MET A 161 8.76 -0.51 -8.61
N ILE A 162 9.05 0.80 -8.57
CA ILE A 162 10.00 1.39 -7.62
C ILE A 162 9.23 2.05 -6.47
N ALA A 163 9.50 1.58 -5.26
CA ALA A 163 8.77 1.90 -4.05
C ALA A 163 9.68 2.63 -3.04
N THR A 164 9.18 3.69 -2.40
CA THR A 164 9.99 4.56 -1.52
C THR A 164 9.85 4.18 -0.03
N GLN A 165 8.61 4.07 0.43
CA GLN A 165 8.23 3.51 1.72
C GLN A 165 6.86 2.85 1.55
N GLY A 166 6.60 1.73 2.18
CA GLY A 166 5.32 1.05 2.06
C GLY A 166 5.30 -0.32 2.70
N ASN A 167 4.09 -0.86 2.77
CA ASN A 167 3.84 -2.24 3.18
C ASN A 167 3.11 -2.92 2.01
N MET A 168 3.62 -4.07 1.59
CA MET A 168 3.09 -4.81 0.45
C MET A 168 2.71 -6.24 0.86
N PHE A 169 1.56 -6.65 0.36
CA PHE A 169 1.04 -7.99 0.41
C PHE A 169 1.50 -8.70 -0.86
N VAL A 170 2.40 -9.68 -0.77
CA VAL A 170 2.51 -10.65 -1.87
C VAL A 170 1.31 -11.61 -1.73
N SER A 171 0.90 -12.40 -2.74
CA SER A 171 -0.18 -13.39 -2.56
C SER A 171 0.40 -14.59 -1.83
N GLU A 172 0.55 -14.37 -0.52
CA GLU A 172 1.80 -14.48 0.23
C GLU A 172 1.81 -13.28 1.21
N ALA A 173 0.81 -13.10 2.10
CA ALA A 173 0.80 -12.09 3.20
C ALA A 173 -0.51 -12.05 4.04
N LEU A 174 -0.61 -11.12 5.02
CA LEU A 174 -1.83 -10.59 5.64
C LEU A 174 -2.10 -9.19 5.10
N GLY A 175 -3.28 -9.02 4.53
CA GLY A 175 -3.65 -7.87 3.74
C GLY A 175 -4.80 -8.26 2.84
N GLY A 176 -5.36 -7.27 2.17
CA GLY A 176 -6.66 -7.45 1.59
C GLY A 176 -7.05 -6.39 0.60
N VAL A 177 -8.20 -6.69 0.00
CA VAL A 177 -8.90 -5.80 -0.90
C VAL A 177 -10.16 -5.36 -0.16
N LEU A 178 -10.24 -4.05 0.10
CA LEU A 178 -11.41 -3.42 0.70
C LEU A 178 -12.17 -2.69 -0.40
N LYS A 179 -13.45 -2.95 -0.52
CA LYS A 179 -14.36 -2.22 -1.39
C LYS A 179 -15.24 -1.31 -0.53
N MET A 180 -15.29 -0.04 -0.88
CA MET A 180 -16.14 0.97 -0.27
C MET A 180 -17.27 1.32 -1.25
N LYS A 181 -18.50 1.39 -0.75
CA LYS A 181 -19.69 1.74 -1.54
C LYS A 181 -20.47 2.85 -0.85
N TYR A 182 -21.02 3.75 -1.66
CA TYR A 182 -21.84 4.89 -1.25
C TYR A 182 -21.12 5.90 -0.34
N GLY A 183 -21.74 7.06 -0.14
CA GLY A 183 -21.21 8.07 0.77
C GLY A 183 -19.97 8.78 0.24
N SER A 184 -19.08 9.17 1.14
CA SER A 184 -17.86 9.93 0.85
C SER A 184 -16.70 9.46 1.73
N VAL A 185 -15.47 9.58 1.21
CA VAL A 185 -14.23 9.20 1.92
C VAL A 185 -13.18 10.30 1.86
N ALA A 186 -12.37 10.39 2.91
CA ALA A 186 -11.20 11.25 2.97
C ALA A 186 -9.97 10.50 2.47
N CYS A 187 -9.27 11.08 1.49
CA CYS A 187 -8.03 10.54 0.94
C CYS A 187 -6.89 11.56 0.97
N ASN A 188 -5.71 11.14 1.44
CA ASN A 188 -4.49 11.92 1.27
C ASN A 188 -4.02 11.89 -0.20
N LEU A 189 -3.52 13.03 -0.68
CA LEU A 189 -2.94 13.18 -2.02
C LEU A 189 -1.60 13.92 -1.99
N MET A 190 -0.62 13.31 -2.66
CA MET A 190 0.65 13.93 -3.04
C MET A 190 0.52 14.76 -4.32
N TRP A 191 1.34 15.80 -4.43
CA TRP A 191 1.58 16.50 -5.69
C TRP A 191 2.43 15.65 -6.64
N ASP A 192 2.26 15.86 -7.95
CA ASP A 192 3.02 15.17 -9.00
C ASP A 192 4.51 15.57 -9.05
N ASP A 193 4.84 16.73 -8.47
CA ASP A 193 6.17 17.31 -8.40
C ASP A 193 6.43 18.10 -7.10
N TYR A 194 7.69 18.23 -6.70
CA TYR A 194 8.10 18.97 -5.51
C TYR A 194 9.42 19.71 -5.75
N GLN A 195 9.62 20.84 -5.07
CA GLN A 195 10.88 21.58 -5.12
C GLN A 195 11.89 20.98 -4.15
N GLU A 196 13.14 20.84 -4.59
CA GLU A 196 14.25 20.37 -3.77
C GLU A 196 14.88 21.53 -2.96
N PRO A 197 15.43 21.28 -1.75
CA PRO A 197 15.46 19.99 -1.07
C PRO A 197 14.10 19.61 -0.49
N LEU A 198 13.71 18.33 -0.63
CA LEU A 198 12.48 17.85 0.01
C LEU A 198 12.50 18.01 1.53
N LEU A 199 11.30 18.22 2.08
CA LEU A 199 11.07 18.22 3.52
C LEU A 199 11.35 16.84 4.14
N PRO A 200 11.73 16.79 5.43
CA PRO A 200 11.73 15.55 6.21
C PRO A 200 10.39 14.82 6.07
N PHE A 201 10.41 13.48 6.05
CA PHE A 201 9.25 12.67 5.65
C PHE A 201 7.98 12.98 6.46
N TYR A 202 8.10 13.22 7.77
CA TYR A 202 6.94 13.55 8.62
C TYR A 202 6.32 14.92 8.27
N GLU A 203 7.12 15.96 8.00
CA GLU A 203 6.62 17.25 7.47
C GLU A 203 6.07 17.12 6.05
N PHE A 204 6.61 16.20 5.25
CA PHE A 204 6.10 15.91 3.91
C PHE A 204 4.69 15.30 3.96
N ILE A 205 4.47 14.25 4.77
CA ILE A 205 3.14 13.66 5.00
C ILE A 205 2.16 14.73 5.49
N ARG A 206 2.57 15.53 6.48
CA ARG A 206 1.76 16.62 7.04
C ARG A 206 1.29 17.64 5.99
N ARG A 207 2.07 17.87 4.92
CA ARG A 207 1.72 18.80 3.83
C ARG A 207 1.04 18.13 2.63
N GLN A 208 0.74 16.83 2.68
CA GLN A 208 -0.15 16.22 1.70
C GLN A 208 -1.55 16.81 1.84
N GLN A 209 -2.22 17.01 0.71
CA GLN A 209 -3.63 17.38 0.69
C GLN A 209 -4.45 16.25 1.32
N CYS A 210 -5.61 16.58 1.88
CA CYS A 210 -6.61 15.60 2.26
C CYS A 210 -7.92 16.02 1.61
N THR A 211 -8.42 15.21 0.69
CA THR A 211 -9.56 15.53 -0.17
C THR A 211 -10.71 14.60 0.17
N GLU A 212 -11.90 15.16 0.36
CA GLU A 212 -13.14 14.39 0.42
C GLU A 212 -13.57 14.01 -1.00
N ILE A 213 -13.87 12.74 -1.21
CA ILE A 213 -14.24 12.14 -2.48
C ILE A 213 -15.62 11.51 -2.30
N HIS A 214 -16.62 11.98 -3.05
CA HIS A 214 -17.93 11.34 -3.12
C HIS A 214 -17.86 10.06 -3.98
N LEU A 215 -18.53 8.99 -3.55
CA LEU A 215 -18.47 7.69 -4.22
C LEU A 215 -19.54 7.57 -5.32
N GLU A 216 -19.20 8.05 -6.52
CA GLU A 216 -19.97 7.83 -7.75
C GLU A 216 -19.92 6.34 -8.21
N SER A 217 -18.86 5.62 -7.86
CA SER A 217 -18.67 4.18 -8.09
C SER A 217 -17.97 3.48 -6.91
N ASP A 218 -17.96 2.15 -6.94
CA ASP A 218 -17.25 1.31 -5.97
C ASP A 218 -15.75 1.69 -5.92
N MET A 219 -15.26 2.11 -4.76
CA MET A 219 -13.84 2.41 -4.58
C MET A 219 -13.10 1.20 -3.99
N VAL A 220 -12.04 0.76 -4.66
CA VAL A 220 -11.22 -0.39 -4.30
C VAL A 220 -9.92 0.09 -3.64
N ALA A 221 -9.65 -0.40 -2.43
CA ALA A 221 -8.42 -0.15 -1.70
C ALA A 221 -7.61 -1.43 -1.47
N VAL A 222 -6.29 -1.33 -1.59
CA VAL A 222 -5.35 -2.42 -1.29
C VAL A 222 -4.31 -1.98 -0.27
N GLY A 223 -3.98 -2.90 0.64
CA GLY A 223 -3.11 -2.62 1.78
C GLY A 223 -2.88 -3.84 2.66
N THR A 224 -2.14 -3.63 3.74
CA THR A 224 -1.75 -4.65 4.71
C THR A 224 -2.09 -4.20 6.12
N ILE A 225 -2.47 -5.13 6.99
CA ILE A 225 -2.60 -4.90 8.44
C ILE A 225 -1.55 -5.80 9.11
N VAL A 226 -0.84 -5.31 10.13
CA VAL A 226 0.07 -6.14 10.93
C VAL A 226 -0.26 -5.92 12.39
N ASN A 227 -0.41 -6.99 13.18
CA ASN A 227 -0.75 -6.87 14.59
C ASN A 227 0.46 -6.45 15.45
N THR A 228 0.93 -5.21 15.24
CA THR A 228 1.98 -4.56 16.02
C THR A 228 1.55 -3.13 16.30
N GLU A 229 1.91 -2.59 17.47
CA GLU A 229 1.52 -1.24 17.87
C GLU A 229 1.92 -0.21 16.79
N PRO A 230 0.96 0.51 16.17
CA PRO A 230 1.28 1.52 15.17
C PRO A 230 1.91 2.73 15.85
N ARG A 231 2.97 3.28 15.26
CA ARG A 231 3.51 4.57 15.71
C ARG A 231 2.83 5.67 14.90
N LEU A 232 2.62 6.83 15.50
CA LEU A 232 2.09 7.98 14.78
C LEU A 232 3.12 8.47 13.74
N TRP A 233 2.68 8.78 12.50
CA TRP A 233 3.47 9.51 11.51
C TRP A 233 3.71 10.96 11.98
N ALA A 234 2.68 11.56 12.58
CA ALA A 234 2.69 12.91 13.12
C ALA A 234 1.66 13.00 14.28
N GLN A 235 1.74 14.04 15.09
CA GLN A 235 0.67 14.39 16.06
C GLN A 235 -0.58 15.00 15.38
N GLU A 236 -0.66 14.91 14.05
CA GLU A 236 -1.77 15.44 13.24
C GLU A 236 -2.87 14.39 13.10
N GLN A 237 -4.12 14.85 13.24
CA GLN A 237 -5.31 14.08 12.93
C GLN A 237 -5.98 14.63 11.68
N ARG A 238 -6.61 13.73 10.90
CA ARG A 238 -7.43 14.08 9.73
C ARG A 238 -8.76 13.35 9.90
N TYR A 239 -9.87 14.10 9.89
CA TYR A 239 -11.21 13.55 10.16
C TYR A 239 -11.28 12.75 11.48
N ASN A 240 -10.65 13.27 12.54
CA ASN A 240 -10.48 12.63 13.86
C ASN A 240 -9.66 11.32 13.87
N VAL A 241 -9.12 10.88 12.72
CA VAL A 241 -8.25 9.72 12.62
C VAL A 241 -6.78 10.14 12.73
N ASN A 242 -6.04 9.42 13.58
CA ASN A 242 -4.59 9.55 13.70
C ASN A 242 -3.89 9.02 12.45
N LEU A 243 -2.87 9.73 11.97
CA LEU A 243 -2.00 9.24 10.90
C LEU A 243 -0.95 8.26 11.45
N TYR A 244 -0.99 7.01 11.00
CA TYR A 244 -0.11 5.93 11.48
C TYR A 244 0.98 5.55 10.48
N ASN A 245 2.15 5.15 11.01
CA ASN A 245 3.33 4.86 10.21
C ASN A 245 3.33 3.51 9.48
N ARG A 246 2.28 2.73 9.71
CA ARG A 246 1.96 1.42 9.12
C ARG A 246 0.46 1.38 8.83
N PHE A 247 0.04 0.36 8.08
CA PHE A 247 -1.38 0.06 7.79
C PHE A 247 -2.06 1.04 6.83
N ALA A 248 -1.28 1.60 5.91
CA ALA A 248 -1.84 2.38 4.80
C ALA A 248 -2.60 1.47 3.82
N PHE A 249 -3.78 1.89 3.43
CA PHE A 249 -4.49 1.39 2.25
C PHE A 249 -4.48 2.48 1.18
N HIS A 250 -4.07 2.14 -0.03
CA HIS A 250 -4.19 3.05 -1.17
C HIS A 250 -5.35 2.60 -2.05
N CYS A 251 -6.17 3.55 -2.48
CA CYS A 251 -7.47 3.32 -3.10
C CYS A 251 -7.60 3.98 -4.46
N PHE A 252 -8.43 3.37 -5.31
CA PHE A 252 -8.78 3.86 -6.64
C PHE A 252 -10.23 3.49 -6.97
N SER A 253 -10.82 4.21 -7.90
CA SER A 253 -12.10 3.92 -8.54
C SER A 253 -11.91 3.85 -10.05
N ASP A 254 -12.90 3.32 -10.77
CA ASP A 254 -12.87 3.33 -12.24
C ASP A 254 -13.11 4.75 -12.82
N ASP A 255 -13.67 5.68 -12.03
CA ASP A 255 -13.89 7.10 -12.39
C ASP A 255 -12.63 7.99 -12.29
N GLY A 256 -11.47 7.42 -11.93
CA GLY A 256 -10.21 8.17 -11.88
C GLY A 256 -9.97 8.94 -10.59
N VAL A 257 -10.71 8.65 -9.50
CA VAL A 257 -10.48 9.23 -8.16
C VAL A 257 -9.97 8.20 -7.16
N GLY A 258 -9.22 8.65 -6.15
CA GLY A 258 -8.58 7.80 -5.15
C GLY A 258 -7.44 8.52 -4.41
N GLY A 259 -6.58 7.77 -3.73
CA GLY A 259 -5.42 8.31 -3.00
C GLY A 259 -4.95 7.33 -1.92
N GLN A 260 -4.47 7.86 -0.79
CA GLN A 260 -4.30 7.09 0.44
C GLN A 260 -5.53 7.27 1.33
N PHE A 261 -6.23 6.19 1.62
CA PHE A 261 -7.43 6.21 2.45
C PHE A 261 -7.09 6.66 3.89
N VAL A 262 -7.93 7.54 4.44
CA VAL A 262 -7.84 8.04 5.83
C VAL A 262 -9.02 7.54 6.66
N SER A 263 -10.25 7.78 6.17
CA SER A 263 -11.53 7.45 6.82
C SER A 263 -12.66 7.62 5.81
N ASP A 264 -13.83 7.04 6.06
CA ASP A 264 -15.07 7.62 5.54
C ASP A 264 -15.37 8.97 6.21
N THR A 265 -16.21 9.77 5.55
CA THR A 265 -16.74 11.04 6.09
C THR A 265 -18.27 11.03 6.21
N THR A 266 -18.92 9.94 5.77
CA THR A 266 -20.35 9.68 5.91
C THR A 266 -20.59 8.29 6.52
N PRO A 267 -20.30 8.09 7.82
CA PRO A 267 -20.33 6.76 8.46
C PRO A 267 -21.74 6.13 8.47
N ASP A 268 -22.79 6.95 8.45
CA ASP A 268 -24.18 6.48 8.44
C ASP A 268 -24.61 5.84 7.10
N THR A 269 -23.82 5.99 6.03
CA THR A 269 -24.18 5.52 4.67
C THR A 269 -23.08 4.71 3.96
N THR A 270 -21.84 4.74 4.46
CA THR A 270 -20.72 4.06 3.80
C THR A 270 -20.75 2.56 4.10
N GLU A 271 -20.80 1.73 3.06
CA GLU A 271 -20.68 0.27 3.19
C GLU A 271 -19.26 -0.19 2.86
N TYR A 272 -18.80 -1.21 3.59
CA TYR A 272 -17.49 -1.83 3.43
C TYR A 272 -17.62 -3.34 3.17
N GLU A 273 -16.99 -3.84 2.10
CA GLU A 273 -16.86 -5.28 1.80
C GLU A 273 -15.37 -5.60 1.65
N GLY A 274 -14.80 -6.35 2.60
CA GLY A 274 -13.36 -6.62 2.65
C GLY A 274 -13.04 -8.11 2.56
N TYR A 275 -12.07 -8.46 1.71
CA TYR A 275 -11.48 -9.79 1.66
C TYR A 275 -10.03 -9.73 2.12
N PHE A 276 -9.70 -10.50 3.16
CA PHE A 276 -8.39 -10.58 3.77
C PHE A 276 -7.95 -12.04 3.85
N ASN A 277 -6.66 -12.30 3.65
CA ASN A 277 -6.00 -13.56 4.04
C ASN A 277 -4.93 -13.25 5.10
N VAL A 278 -4.24 -14.25 5.67
CA VAL A 278 -3.26 -14.07 6.75
C VAL A 278 -1.86 -14.46 6.31
N ALA A 279 -0.83 -13.78 6.84
CA ALA A 279 0.58 -14.05 6.60
C ALA A 279 1.07 -15.22 7.45
N GLU A 280 1.61 -16.25 6.80
CA GLU A 280 2.48 -17.28 7.41
C GLU A 280 3.95 -16.84 7.47
N ASN A 281 4.35 -15.82 6.69
CA ASN A 281 5.74 -15.34 6.62
C ASN A 281 5.85 -13.82 6.51
N ILE A 282 7.06 -13.30 6.74
CA ILE A 282 7.46 -11.91 6.46
C ILE A 282 8.89 -11.88 5.89
N LEU A 283 9.12 -11.08 4.86
CA LEU A 283 10.43 -10.78 4.29
C LEU A 283 10.96 -9.49 4.90
N TYR A 284 12.09 -9.61 5.60
CA TYR A 284 12.89 -8.46 6.02
C TYR A 284 14.20 -8.41 5.26
N SER A 285 14.66 -7.18 5.04
CA SER A 285 15.91 -6.86 4.37
C SER A 285 17.15 -6.93 5.28
N TYR A 286 16.92 -6.96 6.61
CA TYR A 286 17.94 -7.20 7.63
C TYR A 286 17.74 -8.57 8.29
N ASN A 287 18.85 -9.25 8.61
CA ASN A 287 18.84 -10.32 9.59
C ASN A 287 18.59 -9.72 10.98
N LEU A 288 17.47 -10.07 11.62
CA LEU A 288 17.15 -9.70 13.01
C LEU A 288 17.98 -10.50 14.05
N GLN A 289 19.25 -10.77 13.76
CA GLN A 289 20.20 -11.41 14.68
C GLN A 289 21.26 -10.42 15.14
N SER A 290 20.93 -9.69 16.21
CA SER A 290 21.88 -9.05 17.13
C SER A 290 21.25 -8.95 18.53
#